data_AF-A0AAP2BQU2-F1
#
_entry.id   AF-A0AAP2BQU2-F1
#
_cell.length_a   1.000
_cell.length_b   1.000
_cell.length_c   1.000
_cell.angle_alpha   90.00
_cell.angle_beta   90.00
_cell.angle_gamma   90.00
#
_symmetry.space_group_name_H-M   'P 1'
#
loop_
_entity.id
_entity.type
_entity.pdbx_description
1 polymer ?
#
loop_
_entity_poly.entity_id
_entity_poly.type
_entity_poly.pdbx_seq_one_letter_code
_entity_poly.pdbx_strand_id
1 'polypeptide(L)'
;MRAYYLEGNNIAWLNGVCLLLILIGVVGSLAMFVIPEKINLRVNRGNTFIFSVLITLAAFAMLIVVLSRSFTMDELEAGRHWKNDCKLLEVNIQTDSFPTSVNKLDCVGIIINVPRLQYDEYIRQWELYKAKAE
;
A
#
# COMPACT_ATOMS: atom_id res chain seq x y z
N MET A 1 -10.93 1.91 -10.55
CA MET A 1 -10.30 1.74 -9.23
C MET A 1 -8.80 1.60 -9.46
N ARG A 2 -7.95 2.37 -8.77
CA ARG A 2 -6.50 2.12 -8.84
C ARG A 2 -6.24 0.75 -8.20
N ALA A 3 -5.58 -0.14 -8.93
CA ALA A 3 -5.20 -1.44 -8.41
C ALA A 3 -3.91 -1.27 -7.59
N TYR A 4 -3.94 -1.80 -6.37
CA TYR A 4 -2.82 -1.77 -5.44
C TYR A 4 -2.28 -3.19 -5.29
N TYR A 5 -0.97 -3.31 -5.35
CA TYR A 5 -0.26 -4.59 -5.30
C TYR A 5 0.69 -4.62 -4.11
N LEU A 6 0.71 -5.74 -3.41
CA LEU A 6 1.67 -6.02 -2.35
C LEU A 6 2.25 -7.40 -2.60
N GLU A 7 3.57 -7.48 -2.76
CA GLU A 7 4.29 -8.73 -3.09
C GLU A 7 3.69 -9.42 -4.33
N GLY A 8 3.36 -8.63 -5.35
CA GLY A 8 2.72 -9.09 -6.59
C GLY A 8 1.24 -9.50 -6.46
N ASN A 9 0.62 -9.42 -5.29
CA ASN A 9 -0.80 -9.77 -5.10
C ASN A 9 -1.70 -8.53 -5.10
N ASN A 10 -2.86 -8.61 -5.76
CA ASN A 10 -3.86 -7.54 -5.70
C ASN A 10 -4.51 -7.49 -4.30
N ILE A 11 -4.37 -6.36 -3.62
CA ILE A 11 -4.86 -6.12 -2.26
C ILE A 11 -6.11 -5.23 -2.22
N ALA A 12 -6.77 -5.01 -3.36
CA ALA A 12 -8.01 -4.22 -3.42
C ALA A 12 -9.09 -4.77 -2.47
N TRP A 13 -9.18 -6.10 -2.33
CA TRP A 13 -10.11 -6.74 -1.39
C TRP A 13 -9.79 -6.39 0.06
N LEU A 14 -8.51 -6.35 0.44
CA LEU A 14 -8.04 -6.03 1.78
C LEU A 14 -8.29 -4.56 2.12
N ASN A 15 -8.05 -3.65 1.17
CA ASN A 15 -8.41 -2.24 1.30
C ASN A 15 -9.92 -2.08 1.49
N GLY A 16 -10.73 -2.84 0.74
CA GLY A 16 -12.19 -2.87 0.91
C GLY A 16 -12.62 -3.31 2.31
N VAL A 17 -12.02 -4.39 2.84
CA VAL A 17 -12.29 -4.87 4.21
C VAL A 17 -11.91 -3.81 5.26
N CYS A 18 -10.75 -3.16 5.12
CA CYS A 18 -10.33 -2.11 6.05
C CYS A 18 -11.31 -0.93 6.05
N LEU A 19 -11.74 -0.47 4.87
CA LEU A 19 -12.74 0.59 4.75
C LEU A 19 -14.08 0.20 5.36
N LEU A 20 -14.52 -1.04 5.15
CA LEU A 20 -15.76 -1.56 5.73
C LEU A 20 -15.69 -1.61 7.27
N LEU A 21 -14.55 -2.03 7.85
CA LEU A 21 -14.35 -2.02 9.31
C LEU A 21 -14.34 -0.61 9.88
N ILE A 22 -13.73 0.36 9.19
CA ILE A 22 -13.78 1.78 9.57
C ILE A 22 -15.23 2.27 9.57
N LEU A 23 -15.99 1.97 8.53
CA LEU A 23 -17.41 2.37 8.45
C LEU A 23 -18.25 1.76 9.58
N ILE A 24 -18.11 0.45 9.85
CA ILE A 24 -18.83 -0.22 10.94
C ILE A 24 -18.43 0.40 12.29
N GLY A 25 -17.15 0.64 12.50
CA GLY A 25 -16.65 1.26 13.73
C GLY A 25 -17.18 2.68 13.94
N VAL A 26 -17.20 3.51 12.90
CA VAL A 26 -17.76 4.87 12.96
C VAL A 26 -19.27 4.84 13.19
N VAL A 27 -20.02 4.01 12.47
CA VAL A 27 -21.47 3.86 12.67
C VAL A 27 -21.79 3.35 14.08
N GLY A 28 -21.02 2.36 14.56
CA GLY A 28 -21.18 1.81 15.91
C GLY A 28 -20.94 2.84 17.01
N SER A 29 -19.94 3.71 16.84
CA SER A 29 -19.66 4.78 17.81
C SER A 29 -20.73 5.87 17.78
N LEU A 30 -21.20 6.27 16.59
CA LEU A 30 -22.30 7.25 16.44
C LEU A 30 -23.64 6.73 16.96
N ALA A 31 -23.95 5.44 16.74
CA ALA A 31 -25.17 4.82 17.25
C ALA A 31 -25.25 4.91 18.79
N MET A 32 -24.10 4.85 19.46
CA MET A 32 -24.02 5.02 20.92
C MET A 32 -24.35 6.44 21.39
N PHE A 33 -24.37 7.46 20.53
CA PHE A 33 -24.84 8.80 20.90
C PHE A 33 -26.34 8.99 20.66
N VAL A 34 -26.90 8.30 19.66
CA VAL A 34 -28.32 8.45 19.27
C VAL A 34 -29.23 7.55 20.10
N ILE A 35 -28.77 6.38 20.54
CA ILE A 35 -29.59 5.41 21.29
C ILE A 35 -29.85 5.92 22.72
N PRO A 36 -31.11 6.07 23.16
CA PRO A 36 -31.43 6.46 24.53
C PRO A 36 -31.04 5.37 25.54
N GLU A 37 -30.59 5.75 26.75
CA GLU A 37 -30.14 4.83 27.82
C GLU A 37 -31.19 3.80 28.26
N LYS A 38 -32.47 4.04 27.95
CA LYS A 38 -33.59 3.20 28.37
C LYS A 38 -33.72 1.90 27.58
N ILE A 39 -32.98 1.73 26.48
CA ILE A 39 -32.96 0.47 25.75
C ILE A 39 -32.03 -0.48 26.51
N ASN A 40 -32.60 -1.50 27.17
CA ASN A 40 -31.84 -2.58 27.81
C ASN A 40 -31.10 -3.40 26.74
N LEU A 41 -29.99 -2.87 26.25
CA LEU A 41 -29.04 -3.63 25.46
C LEU A 41 -28.41 -4.67 26.38
N ARG A 42 -28.42 -5.93 25.95
CA ARG A 42 -27.71 -7.04 26.63
C ARG A 42 -26.20 -6.78 26.78
N VAL A 43 -25.68 -5.77 26.08
CA VAL A 43 -24.26 -5.44 25.97
C VAL A 43 -23.98 -4.10 26.65
N ASN A 44 -22.93 -4.05 27.48
CA ASN A 44 -22.51 -2.83 28.16
C ASN A 44 -22.11 -1.74 27.16
N ARG A 45 -22.86 -0.62 27.17
CA ARG A 45 -22.70 0.55 26.28
C ARG A 45 -21.27 1.08 26.24
N GLY A 46 -20.61 1.17 27.40
CA GLY A 46 -19.23 1.65 27.51
C GLY A 46 -18.23 0.72 26.81
N ASN A 47 -18.38 -0.59 27.02
CA ASN A 47 -17.52 -1.58 26.35
C ASN A 47 -17.74 -1.56 24.84
N THR A 48 -18.98 -1.49 24.36
CA THR A 48 -19.25 -1.46 22.92
C THR A 48 -18.67 -0.22 22.24
N PHE A 49 -18.75 0.95 22.89
CA PHE A 49 -18.12 2.17 22.41
C PHE A 49 -16.58 2.01 22.31
N ILE A 50 -15.95 1.51 23.37
CA ILE A 50 -14.50 1.27 23.39
C ILE A 50 -14.09 0.30 22.28
N PHE A 51 -14.78 -0.83 22.12
CA PHE A 51 -14.47 -1.80 21.06
C PHE A 51 -14.65 -1.21 19.66
N SER A 52 -15.70 -0.43 19.42
CA SER A 52 -15.93 0.24 18.14
C SER A 52 -14.81 1.24 17.80
N VAL A 53 -14.37 2.03 18.78
CA VAL A 53 -13.24 2.97 18.60
C VAL A 53 -11.93 2.20 18.32
N LEU A 54 -11.65 1.14 19.07
CA LEU A 54 -10.46 0.31 18.88
C LEU A 54 -10.41 -0.35 17.49
N ILE A 55 -11.53 -0.91 17.03
CA ILE A 55 -11.62 -1.51 15.68
C ILE A 55 -11.37 -0.45 14.61
N THR A 56 -11.93 0.74 14.77
CA THR A 56 -11.74 1.86 13.82
C THR A 56 -10.27 2.27 13.74
N LEU A 57 -9.61 2.47 14.90
CA LEU A 57 -8.21 2.84 14.98
C LEU A 57 -7.29 1.76 14.40
N ALA A 58 -7.54 0.49 14.73
CA ALA A 58 -6.77 -0.62 14.21
C ALA A 58 -6.91 -0.74 12.69
N ALA A 59 -8.14 -0.66 12.16
CA ALA A 59 -8.40 -0.72 10.73
C ALA A 59 -7.78 0.46 9.98
N PHE A 60 -7.80 1.66 10.57
CA PHE A 60 -7.16 2.84 10.00
C PHE A 60 -5.62 2.73 9.97
N ALA A 61 -5.01 2.26 11.08
CA ALA A 61 -3.57 2.01 11.12
C ALA A 61 -3.14 0.96 10.09
N MET A 62 -3.90 -0.14 9.98
CA MET A 62 -3.65 -1.17 8.97
C MET A 62 -3.74 -0.62 7.55
N LEU A 63 -4.76 0.21 7.25
CA LEU A 63 -4.92 0.84 5.95
C LEU A 63 -3.70 1.70 5.59
N ILE A 64 -3.18 2.49 6.53
CA ILE A 64 -1.98 3.32 6.30
C ILE A 64 -0.76 2.45 5.98
N VAL A 65 -0.52 1.40 6.78
CA VAL A 65 0.61 0.49 6.56
C VAL A 65 0.52 -0.16 5.18
N VAL A 66 -0.67 -0.67 4.83
CA VAL A 66 -0.90 -1.33 3.55
C VAL A 66 -0.70 -0.35 2.39
N LEU A 67 -1.24 0.86 2.46
CA LEU A 67 -1.08 1.87 1.41
C LEU A 67 0.39 2.29 1.24
N SER A 68 1.13 2.46 2.34
CA SER A 68 2.55 2.85 2.28
C SER A 68 3.47 1.79 1.69
N ARG A 69 3.05 0.52 1.73
CA ARG A 69 3.80 -0.62 1.18
C ARG A 69 3.27 -1.09 -0.17
N SER A 70 2.14 -0.55 -0.62
CA SER A 70 1.50 -0.96 -1.86
C SER A 70 2.12 -0.26 -3.07
N PHE A 71 2.21 -1.01 -4.17
CA PHE A 71 2.64 -0.52 -5.47
C PHE A 71 1.45 -0.36 -6.39
N THR A 72 1.44 0.74 -7.13
CA THR A 72 0.45 1.01 -8.17
C THR A 72 0.82 0.30 -9.48
N MET A 73 -0.15 0.15 -10.38
CA MET A 73 0.12 -0.42 -11.71
C MET A 73 1.16 0.36 -12.50
N ASP A 74 1.17 1.69 -12.38
CA ASP A 74 2.13 2.55 -13.08
C ASP A 74 3.57 2.28 -12.58
N GLU A 75 3.74 2.03 -11.28
CA GLU A 75 5.04 1.66 -10.69
C GLU A 75 5.49 0.25 -11.10
N LEU A 76 4.54 -0.68 -11.18
CA LEU A 76 4.78 -2.03 -11.69
C LEU A 76 5.17 -2.02 -13.17
N GLU A 77 4.55 -1.16 -13.98
CA GLU A 77 4.87 -0.99 -15.39
C GLU A 77 6.23 -0.30 -15.57
N ALA A 78 6.60 0.63 -14.70
CA ALA A 78 7.95 1.18 -14.66
C ALA A 78 9.00 0.08 -14.38
N GLY A 79 8.73 -0.82 -13.41
CA GLY A 79 9.58 -1.98 -13.14
C GLY A 79 9.73 -2.92 -14.35
N ARG A 80 8.63 -3.20 -15.06
CA ARG A 80 8.67 -3.94 -16.33
C ARG A 80 9.53 -3.24 -17.37
N HIS A 81 9.28 -1.95 -17.59
CA HIS A 81 9.96 -1.14 -18.60
C HIS A 81 11.47 -1.11 -18.35
N TRP A 82 11.88 -0.84 -17.12
CA TRP A 82 13.29 -0.81 -16.75
C TRP A 82 13.98 -2.17 -16.91
N LYS A 83 13.27 -3.27 -16.68
CA LYS A 83 13.84 -4.62 -16.84
C LYS A 83 13.94 -5.07 -18.29
N ASN A 84 12.91 -4.81 -19.10
CA ASN A 84 12.78 -5.40 -20.43
C ASN A 84 13.28 -4.47 -21.55
N ASP A 85 13.09 -3.16 -21.40
CA ASP A 85 13.30 -2.19 -22.48
C ASP A 85 14.55 -1.33 -22.25
N CYS A 86 15.12 -1.35 -21.04
CA CYS A 86 16.30 -0.57 -20.69
C CYS A 86 17.54 -1.44 -20.47
N LYS A 87 18.71 -0.90 -20.80
CA LYS A 87 20.02 -1.50 -20.53
C LYS A 87 20.66 -0.84 -19.31
N LEU A 88 21.06 -1.64 -18.34
CA LEU A 88 21.82 -1.17 -17.18
C LEU A 88 23.24 -0.82 -17.60
N LEU A 89 23.62 0.46 -17.50
CA LEU A 89 24.95 0.94 -17.90
C LEU A 89 25.90 0.97 -16.71
N GLU A 90 25.50 1.64 -15.63
CA GLU A 90 26.33 1.84 -14.43
C GLU A 90 25.46 1.60 -13.20
N VAL A 91 25.97 0.78 -12.28
CA VAL A 91 25.34 0.51 -10.98
C VAL A 91 26.06 1.31 -9.91
N ASN A 92 25.30 1.76 -8.92
CA ASN A 92 25.85 2.27 -7.66
C ASN A 92 26.72 3.53 -7.80
N ILE A 93 26.26 4.50 -8.58
CA ILE A 93 26.90 5.83 -8.62
C ILE A 93 26.56 6.54 -7.30
N GLN A 94 27.57 6.79 -6.47
CA GLN A 94 27.41 7.70 -5.35
C GLN A 94 27.26 9.11 -5.93
N THR A 95 26.15 9.76 -5.62
CA THR A 95 25.95 11.15 -6.01
C THR A 95 26.45 11.99 -4.85
N ASP A 96 27.40 12.89 -5.08
CA ASP A 96 28.05 13.70 -4.03
C ASP A 96 27.06 14.52 -3.18
N SER A 97 25.81 14.64 -3.62
CA SER A 97 24.72 15.39 -2.96
C SER A 97 23.64 14.53 -2.28
N PHE A 98 23.61 13.20 -2.45
CA PHE A 98 22.59 12.33 -1.82
C PHE A 98 23.19 10.99 -1.34
N PRO A 99 22.85 10.50 -0.13
CA PRO A 99 23.39 9.26 0.43
C PRO A 99 22.89 7.97 -0.27
N THR A 100 22.00 8.09 -1.26
CA THR A 100 21.42 6.94 -1.96
C THR A 100 22.09 6.75 -3.31
N SER A 101 22.69 5.57 -3.51
CA SER A 101 23.28 5.17 -4.78
C SER A 101 22.24 5.16 -5.92
N VAL A 102 22.60 5.69 -7.09
CA VAL A 102 21.74 5.65 -8.29
C VAL A 102 22.26 4.64 -9.31
N ASN A 103 21.33 4.03 -10.04
CA ASN A 103 21.59 3.20 -11.21
C ASN A 103 21.32 4.03 -12.46
N LYS A 104 22.20 3.91 -13.46
CA LYS A 104 22.09 4.58 -14.75
C LYS A 104 21.62 3.58 -15.78
N LEU A 105 20.47 3.88 -16.37
CA LEU A 105 19.80 3.05 -17.36
C LEU A 105 19.80 3.76 -18.71
N ASP A 106 20.05 3.03 -19.78
CA ASP A 106 19.84 3.46 -21.16
C ASP A 106 18.55 2.83 -21.69
N CYS A 107 17.51 3.65 -21.80
CA CYS A 107 16.22 3.26 -22.32
C CYS A 107 16.09 3.83 -23.75
N VAL A 108 16.44 3.03 -24.76
CA VAL A 108 16.31 3.39 -26.19
C VAL A 108 17.02 4.72 -26.54
N GLY A 109 18.26 4.88 -26.05
CA GLY A 109 19.08 6.07 -26.30
C GLY A 109 18.83 7.23 -25.34
N ILE A 110 17.92 7.08 -24.36
CA ILE A 110 17.70 8.04 -23.27
C ILE A 110 18.32 7.49 -21.99
N ILE A 111 19.31 8.22 -21.48
CA ILE A 111 19.97 7.88 -20.22
C ILE A 111 19.19 8.48 -19.05
N ILE A 112 18.68 7.63 -18.16
CA ILE A 112 17.98 8.02 -16.94
C ILE A 112 18.73 7.55 -15.69
N ASN A 113 18.64 8.35 -14.62
CA ASN A 113 19.17 7.98 -13.30
C ASN A 113 18.00 7.59 -12.40
N VAL A 114 18.04 6.36 -11.89
CA VAL A 114 17.01 5.80 -11.01
C VAL A 114 17.65 5.42 -9.67
N PRO A 115 17.09 5.81 -8.52
CA PRO A 115 17.57 5.36 -7.22
C PRO A 115 17.63 3.83 -7.15
N ARG A 116 18.75 3.26 -6.70
CA ARG A 116 18.95 1.81 -6.68
C ARG A 116 17.85 1.08 -5.91
N LEU A 117 17.49 1.59 -4.73
CA LEU A 117 16.43 1.01 -3.90
C LEU A 117 15.09 0.94 -4.64
N GLN A 118 14.77 1.98 -5.43
CA GLN A 118 13.54 2.02 -6.22
C GLN A 118 13.61 1.03 -7.39
N TYR A 119 14.74 1.01 -8.10
CA TYR A 119 14.97 0.09 -9.22
C TYR A 119 14.85 -1.38 -8.78
N ASP A 120 15.57 -1.75 -7.72
CA ASP A 120 15.61 -3.13 -7.21
C ASP A 120 14.21 -3.56 -6.72
N GLU A 121 13.51 -2.70 -5.98
CA GLU A 121 12.19 -3.05 -5.43
C GLU A 121 11.10 -3.10 -6.51
N TYR A 122 11.08 -2.17 -7.48
CA TYR A 122 10.06 -2.16 -8.55
C TYR A 122 10.21 -3.37 -9.47
N ILE A 123 11.45 -3.76 -9.79
CA ILE A 123 11.72 -4.97 -10.56
C ILE A 123 11.29 -6.22 -9.79
N ARG A 124 11.64 -6.31 -8.50
CA ARG A 124 11.24 -7.44 -7.63
C ARG A 124 9.72 -7.59 -7.58
N GLN A 125 8.98 -6.50 -7.40
CA GLN A 125 7.51 -6.52 -7.35
C GLN A 125 6.90 -6.93 -8.69
N TRP A 126 7.46 -6.46 -9.81
CA TRP A 126 7.06 -6.89 -11.15
C TRP A 126 7.28 -8.38 -11.38
N GLU A 127 8.43 -8.94 -10.97
CA GLU A 127 8.68 -10.38 -11.07
C GLU A 127 7.68 -11.19 -10.25
N LEU A 128 7.39 -10.77 -9.01
CA LEU A 128 6.39 -11.44 -8.17
C LEU A 128 4.98 -11.36 -8.76
N TYR A 129 4.62 -10.24 -9.37
CA TYR A 129 3.35 -10.09 -10.08
C TYR A 129 3.28 -11.03 -11.29
N LYS A 130 4.33 -11.05 -12.12
CA LYS A 130 4.40 -11.92 -13.31
C LYS A 130 4.29 -13.40 -12.91
N ALA A 131 5.04 -13.83 -11.90
CA ALA A 131 5.04 -15.21 -11.43
C ALA A 131 3.70 -15.70 -10.87
N LYS A 132 2.80 -14.78 -10.46
CA LYS A 132 1.44 -15.09 -10.00
C LYS A 132 0.38 -14.99 -11.10
N ALA A 133 0.72 -14.33 -12.21
CA ALA A 133 -0.18 -14.13 -13.34
C ALA A 133 -0.04 -15.23 -14.43
N GLU A 134 1.09 -15.95 -14.44
CA GLU A 134 1.34 -17.17 -15.23
C GLU A 134 0.85 -18.42 -14.50
#